data_AF-I3C104-F1
#
_entry.id   AF-I3C104-F1
#
_cell.length_a   1.000
_cell.length_b   1.000
_cell.length_c   1.000
_cell.angle_alpha   90.00
_cell.angle_beta   90.00
_cell.angle_gamma   90.00
#
_symmetry.space_group_name_H-M   'P 1'
#
loop_
_entity.id
_entity.type
_entity.pdbx_description
1 polymer ?
#
loop_
_entity_poly.entity_id
_entity_poly.type
_entity_poly.pdbx_seq_one_letter_code
_entity_poly.pdbx_strand_id
1 'polypeptide(L)'
;MQRTDNQLLVAAHLSQLLDYITGFGGLIVPLVLWLCNKESVMNMDNHGKSIINFQLSIIIYSLVSIPLIFFFGLGILTLIAVGIIAFVFPIVNAIKVNNGEEVYYPFSLQIIK
;
A
#
# COMPACT_ATOMS: atom_id res chain seq x y z
N MET A 1 -17.91 11.85 17.25
CA MET A 1 -18.36 11.43 15.90
C MET A 1 -17.16 11.44 14.98
N GLN A 2 -16.98 10.40 14.16
CA GLN A 2 -15.96 10.40 13.11
C GLN A 2 -16.35 11.37 12.00
N ARG A 3 -15.37 12.06 11.41
CA ARG A 3 -15.58 12.94 10.26
C ARG A 3 -15.39 12.18 8.94
N THR A 4 -16.08 12.61 7.89
CA THR A 4 -15.78 12.16 6.52
C THR A 4 -14.60 12.96 5.98
N ASP A 5 -13.57 12.28 5.47
CA ASP A 5 -12.36 12.92 4.95
C ASP A 5 -11.76 12.10 3.79
N ASN A 6 -12.44 12.12 2.64
CA ASN A 6 -12.03 11.34 1.48
C ASN A 6 -10.66 11.78 0.94
N GLN A 7 -10.34 13.07 1.05
CA GLN A 7 -9.04 13.58 0.61
C GLN A 7 -7.89 12.97 1.41
N LEU A 8 -8.06 12.81 2.72
CA LEU A 8 -7.08 12.13 3.56
C LEU A 8 -6.94 10.65 3.20
N LEU A 9 -8.06 9.97 2.90
CA LEU A 9 -8.02 8.57 2.46
C LEU A 9 -7.28 8.43 1.12
N VAL A 10 -7.57 9.30 0.14
CA VAL A 10 -6.86 9.38 -1.14
C VAL A 10 -5.37 9.64 -0.91
N ALA A 11 -5.02 10.59 -0.04
CA ALA A 11 -3.65 10.90 0.30
C ALA A 11 -2.94 9.71 0.96
N ALA A 12 -3.62 8.94 1.81
CA ALA A 12 -3.06 7.73 2.41
C ALA A 12 -2.70 6.69 1.34
N HIS A 13 -3.58 6.45 0.36
CA HIS A 13 -3.27 5.57 -0.78
C HIS A 13 -2.10 6.10 -1.61
N LEU A 14 -2.12 7.36 -2.04
CA LEU A 14 -1.06 7.93 -2.87
C LEU A 14 0.29 8.04 -2.15
N SER A 15 0.29 8.19 -0.82
CA SER A 15 1.52 8.28 -0.03
C SER A 15 2.41 7.03 -0.15
N GLN A 16 1.84 5.88 -0.54
CA GLN A 16 2.60 4.66 -0.83
C GLN A 16 3.63 4.86 -1.95
N LEU A 17 3.37 5.76 -2.90
CA LEU A 17 4.30 6.05 -4.01
C LEU A 17 5.59 6.74 -3.54
N LEU A 18 5.67 7.18 -2.28
CA LEU A 18 6.89 7.73 -1.71
C LEU A 18 8.04 6.73 -1.64
N ASP A 19 7.78 5.42 -1.73
CA ASP A 19 8.84 4.43 -1.87
C ASP A 19 9.70 4.64 -3.12
N TYR A 20 9.14 5.16 -4.21
CA TYR A 20 9.90 5.45 -5.43
C TYR A 20 10.86 6.63 -5.27
N ILE A 21 10.65 7.47 -4.25
CA ILE A 21 11.48 8.65 -3.97
C ILE A 21 12.45 8.38 -2.83
N THR A 22 11.97 7.71 -1.78
CA THR A 22 12.67 7.58 -0.50
C THR A 22 13.10 6.14 -0.19
N GLY A 23 12.53 5.14 -0.85
CA GLY A 23 12.74 3.72 -0.60
C GLY A 23 11.96 3.12 0.57
N PHE A 24 11.41 3.95 1.47
CA PHE A 24 10.67 3.49 2.67
C PHE A 24 9.47 4.36 3.06
N GLY A 25 9.33 5.55 2.47
CA GLY A 25 8.27 6.50 2.81
C GLY A 25 6.87 5.98 2.49
N GLY A 26 6.74 5.03 1.57
CA GLY A 26 5.49 4.39 1.22
C GLY A 26 4.93 3.44 2.29
N LEU A 27 5.75 3.05 3.27
CA LEU A 27 5.28 2.38 4.49
C LEU A 27 5.06 3.38 5.63
N ILE A 28 6.05 4.24 5.87
CA ILE A 28 6.08 5.09 7.06
C ILE A 28 4.97 6.16 7.02
N VAL A 29 4.78 6.84 5.90
CA VAL A 29 3.79 7.92 5.79
C VAL A 29 2.37 7.40 5.96
N PRO A 30 1.89 6.37 5.23
CA PRO A 30 0.55 5.86 5.45
C PRO A 30 0.37 5.24 6.83
N LEU A 31 1.41 4.68 7.46
CA LEU A 31 1.33 4.19 8.85
C LEU A 31 1.05 5.33 9.83
N VAL A 32 1.76 6.45 9.68
CA VAL A 32 1.52 7.65 10.50
C VAL A 32 0.13 8.22 10.23
N LEU A 33 -0.28 8.34 8.96
CA LEU A 33 -1.61 8.83 8.60
C LEU A 33 -2.71 7.96 9.21
N TRP A 34 -2.57 6.64 9.14
CA TRP A 34 -3.52 5.70 9.72
C TRP A 34 -3.57 5.81 11.24
N LEU A 35 -2.43 5.70 11.94
CA LEU A 35 -2.40 5.71 13.41
C LEU A 35 -2.91 7.02 14.01
N CYS A 36 -2.63 8.16 13.37
CA CYS A 36 -3.09 9.46 13.84
C CYS A 36 -4.57 9.72 13.58
N ASN A 37 -5.18 9.06 12.59
CA ASN A 37 -6.54 9.40 12.15
C ASN A 37 -7.57 8.26 12.28
N LYS A 38 -7.16 7.03 12.59
CA LYS A 38 -8.02 5.82 12.66
C LYS A 38 -9.28 5.98 13.52
N GLU A 39 -9.21 6.75 14.60
CA GLU A 39 -10.35 6.98 15.52
C GLU A 39 -11.20 8.19 15.10
N SER A 40 -10.65 9.08 14.27
CA SER A 40 -11.27 10.37 13.95
C SER A 40 -11.91 10.43 12.56
N VAL A 41 -11.48 9.60 11.61
CA VAL A 41 -11.94 9.62 10.21
C VAL A 41 -12.67 8.33 9.87
N MET A 42 -13.86 8.46 9.27
CA MET A 42 -14.64 7.30 8.83
C MET A 42 -13.86 6.48 7.82
N ASN A 43 -13.94 5.16 7.95
CA ASN A 43 -13.25 4.15 7.13
C ASN A 43 -11.71 4.17 7.19
N MET A 44 -11.08 5.14 7.86
CA MET A 44 -9.62 5.24 7.92
C MET A 44 -8.96 3.98 8.47
N ASP A 45 -9.58 3.31 9.44
CA ASP A 45 -9.03 2.06 9.98
C ASP A 45 -8.95 0.94 8.93
N ASN A 46 -10.00 0.80 8.12
CA ASN A 46 -10.08 -0.23 7.08
C ASN A 46 -9.08 0.06 5.93
N HIS A 47 -9.00 1.30 5.47
CA HIS A 47 -8.05 1.72 4.43
C HIS A 47 -6.61 1.60 4.93
N GLY A 48 -6.33 2.09 6.13
CA GLY A 48 -5.00 2.03 6.75
C GLY A 48 -4.49 0.60 6.91
N LYS A 49 -5.29 -0.31 7.48
CA LYS A 49 -4.93 -1.73 7.57
C LYS A 49 -4.63 -2.34 6.20
N SER A 50 -5.48 -2.05 5.20
CA SER A 50 -5.31 -2.56 3.84
C SER A 50 -4.02 -2.05 3.18
N ILE A 51 -3.72 -0.77 3.34
CA ILE A 51 -2.49 -0.13 2.85
C ILE A 51 -1.25 -0.77 3.50
N ILE A 52 -1.25 -0.90 4.83
CA ILE A 52 -0.10 -1.46 5.56
C ILE A 52 0.11 -2.93 5.25
N ASN A 53 -0.97 -3.72 5.19
CA ASN A 53 -0.91 -5.12 4.79
C ASN A 53 -0.29 -5.27 3.39
N PHE A 54 -0.73 -4.45 2.43
CA PHE A 54 -0.18 -4.48 1.08
C PHE A 54 1.30 -4.09 1.07
N GLN A 55 1.67 -3.02 1.78
CA GLN A 55 3.04 -2.54 1.80
C GLN A 55 4.01 -3.55 2.41
N LEU A 56 3.62 -4.20 3.51
CA LEU A 56 4.38 -5.29 4.10
C LEU A 56 4.48 -6.48 3.14
N SER A 57 3.42 -6.77 2.38
CA SER A 57 3.44 -7.83 1.37
C SER A 57 4.43 -7.54 0.24
N ILE A 58 4.44 -6.30 -0.27
CA ILE A 58 5.41 -5.84 -1.27
C ILE A 58 6.84 -5.99 -0.75
N ILE A 59 7.11 -5.57 0.49
CA ILE A 59 8.44 -5.74 1.11
C ILE A 59 8.83 -7.22 1.17
N ILE A 60 7.94 -8.10 1.65
CA ILE A 60 8.20 -9.53 1.71
C ILE A 60 8.48 -10.10 0.31
N TYR A 61 7.69 -9.74 -0.70
CA TYR A 61 7.88 -10.21 -2.07
C TYR A 61 9.20 -9.71 -2.68
N SER A 62 9.58 -8.46 -2.41
CA SER A 62 10.89 -7.92 -2.81
C SER A 62 12.03 -8.68 -2.15
N LEU A 63 11.94 -8.96 -0.85
CA LEU A 63 12.96 -9.72 -0.11
C LEU A 63 13.11 -11.16 -0.61
N VAL A 64 12.00 -11.85 -0.88
CA VAL A 64 12.00 -13.21 -1.45
C VAL A 64 12.53 -13.22 -2.89
N SER A 65 12.35 -12.13 -3.63
CA SER A 65 12.84 -12.03 -5.00
C SER A 65 14.37 -11.96 -5.10
N ILE A 66 15.07 -11.44 -4.08
CA ILE A 66 16.55 -11.34 -4.08
C ILE A 66 17.22 -12.71 -4.23
N PRO A 67 16.97 -13.73 -3.38
CA PRO A 67 17.58 -15.04 -3.57
C PRO A 67 17.10 -15.74 -4.86
N LEU A 68 15.89 -15.44 -5.34
CA LEU A 68 15.38 -15.98 -6.62
C LEU A 68 16.15 -15.46 -7.84
N ILE A 69 16.96 -14.40 -7.71
CA ILE A 69 17.83 -13.94 -8.81
C ILE A 69 18.81 -15.03 -9.23
N PHE A 70 19.31 -15.83 -8.28
CA PHE A 70 20.23 -16.93 -8.57
C PHE A 70 19.56 -18.09 -9.34
N PHE A 71 18.23 -18.10 -9.42
CA PHE A 71 17.45 -19.10 -10.13
C PHE A 71 17.16 -18.63 -11.57
N PHE A 72 18.20 -18.57 -12.41
CA PHE A 72 18.13 -18.12 -13.81
C PHE A 72 17.56 -16.70 -14.00
N GLY A 73 17.78 -15.80 -13.04
CA GLY A 73 17.27 -14.43 -13.12
C GLY A 73 15.77 -14.29 -12.85
N LEU A 74 15.09 -15.35 -12.39
CA LEU A 74 13.66 -15.30 -12.06
C LEU A 74 13.32 -14.18 -11.06
N GLY A 75 14.21 -13.93 -10.09
CA GLY A 75 14.07 -12.83 -9.14
C GLY A 75 13.98 -11.44 -9.77
N ILE A 76 14.60 -11.23 -10.94
CA ILE A 76 14.52 -9.95 -11.66
C ILE A 76 13.11 -9.76 -12.22
N LEU A 77 12.54 -10.81 -12.82
CA LEU A 77 11.18 -10.78 -13.35
C LEU A 77 10.15 -10.53 -12.24
N THR A 78 10.34 -11.16 -11.07
CA THR A 78 9.44 -10.94 -9.93
C THR A 78 9.60 -9.54 -9.35
N LEU A 79 10.82 -8.98 -9.26
CA LEU A 79 11.02 -7.59 -8.82
C LEU A 79 10.35 -6.58 -9.76
N ILE A 80 10.42 -6.79 -11.08
CA ILE A 80 9.72 -5.93 -12.06
C ILE A 80 8.21 -6.00 -11.84
N ALA A 81 7.65 -7.21 -11.68
CA ALA A 81 6.23 -7.39 -11.43
C ALA A 81 5.78 -6.72 -10.11
N VAL A 82 6.55 -6.90 -9.04
CA VAL A 82 6.31 -6.26 -7.73
C VAL A 82 6.34 -4.74 -7.86
N GLY A 83 7.30 -4.17 -8.59
CA GLY A 83 7.35 -2.74 -8.86
C GLY A 83 6.10 -2.24 -9.59
N ILE A 84 5.68 -2.90 -10.67
CA ILE A 84 4.47 -2.50 -11.41
C ILE A 84 3.24 -2.55 -10.49
N ILE A 85 3.07 -3.61 -9.71
CA ILE A 85 1.96 -3.78 -8.77
C ILE A 85 2.00 -2.67 -7.69
N ALA A 86 3.16 -2.41 -7.09
CA ALA A 86 3.36 -1.39 -6.07
C ALA A 86 3.13 0.03 -6.60
N PHE A 87 3.26 0.26 -7.91
CA PHE A 87 2.96 1.55 -8.53
C PHE A 87 1.47 1.70 -8.89
N VAL A 88 0.89 0.68 -9.52
CA VAL A 88 -0.47 0.78 -10.10
C VAL A 88 -1.56 0.76 -9.02
N PHE A 89 -1.47 -0.14 -8.04
CA PHE A 89 -2.57 -0.32 -7.07
C PHE A 89 -2.81 0.88 -6.14
N PRO A 90 -1.79 1.59 -5.63
CA PRO A 90 -2.02 2.84 -4.91
C PRO A 90 -2.81 3.87 -5.71
N ILE A 91 -2.51 4.02 -7.00
CA ILE A 91 -3.20 4.97 -7.90
C ILE A 91 -4.65 4.54 -8.14
N VAL A 92 -4.85 3.27 -8.51
CA VAL A 92 -6.20 2.73 -8.76
C VAL A 92 -7.08 2.84 -7.51
N ASN A 93 -6.56 2.47 -6.34
CA ASN A 93 -7.32 2.55 -5.09
C ASN A 93 -7.58 3.99 -4.66
N ALA A 94 -6.64 4.92 -4.90
CA ALA A 94 -6.89 6.34 -4.68
C ALA A 94 -8.06 6.87 -5.53
N ILE A 95 -8.13 6.49 -6.81
CA ILE A 95 -9.24 6.87 -7.70
C ILE A 95 -10.56 6.25 -7.19
N LYS A 96 -10.55 4.97 -6.80
CA LYS A 96 -11.72 4.29 -6.25
C LYS A 96 -12.25 4.95 -4.99
N VAL A 97 -11.39 5.32 -4.06
CA VAL A 97 -11.78 6.07 -2.86
C VAL A 97 -12.46 7.38 -3.22
N ASN A 98 -11.92 8.10 -4.19
CA ASN A 98 -12.52 9.36 -4.65
C ASN A 98 -13.92 9.16 -5.24
N ASN A 99 -14.15 8.02 -5.90
CA ASN A 99 -15.46 7.64 -6.47
C ASN A 99 -16.42 7.01 -5.43
N GLY A 100 -15.97 6.76 -4.20
CA GLY A 100 -16.76 6.03 -3.20
C GLY A 100 -16.88 4.53 -3.46
N GLU A 101 -15.96 3.96 -4.24
CA GLU A 101 -15.88 2.53 -4.55
C GLU A 101 -15.05 1.76 -3.52
N GLU A 102 -15.27 0.45 -3.43
CA GLU A 102 -14.48 -0.42 -2.56
C GLU A 102 -13.03 -0.57 -3.04
N VAL A 103 -12.10 -0.44 -2.10
CA VAL A 103 -10.67 -0.63 -2.34
C VAL A 103 -10.27 -2.09 -2.27
N TYR A 104 -9.30 -2.47 -3.10
CA TYR A 104 -8.81 -3.83 -3.14
C TYR A 104 -7.31 -3.87 -3.48
N TYR A 105 -6.54 -4.56 -2.66
CA TYR A 105 -5.14 -4.86 -2.90
C TYR A 105 -4.97 -6.36 -3.15
N PRO A 106 -4.82 -6.80 -4.41
CA PRO A 106 -4.56 -8.20 -4.68
C PRO A 106 -3.20 -8.60 -4.14
N PHE A 107 -3.07 -9.88 -3.78
CA PHE A 107 -1.84 -10.45 -3.23
C PHE A 107 -1.39 -9.79 -1.91
N SER A 108 -2.29 -9.06 -1.23
CA SER A 108 -2.01 -8.56 0.11
C SER A 108 -2.18 -9.68 1.13
N LEU A 109 -1.15 -9.92 1.93
CA LEU A 109 -1.20 -10.76 3.12
C LEU A 109 -1.94 -10.01 4.23
N GLN A 110 -2.92 -10.66 4.87
CA GLN A 110 -3.67 -10.09 6.00
C GLN A 110 -2.89 -10.25 7.30
N ILE A 111 -1.90 -9.38 7.51
CA ILE A 111 -1.05 -9.38 8.70
C ILE A 111 -1.78 -8.73 9.87
N ILE A 112 -2.43 -7.59 9.61
CA ILE A 112 -3.25 -6.84 10.54
C ILE A 112 -4.72 -7.12 10.24
N LYS A 113 -5.48 -7.48 11.28
CA LYS A 113 -6.94 -7.76 11.23
C LYS A 113 -7.76 -6.57 11.71
#